data_AF-A0ABD6ILD5-F1
#
_entry.id   AF-A0ABD6ILD5-F1
#
_cell.length_a   1.000
_cell.length_b   1.000
_cell.length_c   1.000
_cell.angle_alpha   90.00
_cell.angle_beta   90.00
_cell.angle_gamma   90.00
#
_symmetry.space_group_name_H-M   'P 1'
#
loop_
_entity.id
_entity.type
_entity.pdbx_description
1 polymer ?
#
loop_
_entity_poly.entity_id
_entity_poly.type
_entity_poly.pdbx_seq_one_letter_code
_entity_poly.pdbx_strand_id
1 'polypeptide(L)'
;LLRLARIAGPEREVLDVFAEVRRRHPEHHHAHHLLVARLAERPSGGRYESHEVYDLAELAAAEAPADSPLAVLPVVALAERYRVLAATGLAPAEPAASAHWSGPRARRILRAGFDWWLEWEQDEHPRRHIDLNHLAFALSCAGRPAEAAALFRRIGAHATRAPWSYPHRDPRAAFRAARASAFLTNP
;
A
#
# COMPACT_ATOMS: atom_id res chain seq x y z
N LEU A 1 18.09 7.60 -9.27
CA LEU A 1 17.73 7.13 -10.63
C LEU A 1 16.31 6.56 -10.68
N LEU A 2 15.97 5.49 -9.95
CA LEU A 2 14.63 4.87 -10.02
C LEU A 2 13.47 5.85 -9.78
N ARG A 3 13.58 6.75 -8.79
CA ARG A 3 12.55 7.79 -8.52
C ARG A 3 12.37 8.76 -9.69
N LEU A 4 13.45 9.11 -10.41
CA LEU A 4 13.39 9.99 -11.58
C LEU A 4 12.79 9.25 -12.78
N ALA A 5 13.25 8.01 -13.04
CA ALA A 5 12.69 7.15 -14.08
C ALA A 5 11.18 6.92 -13.87
N ARG A 6 10.72 6.79 -12.63
CA ARG A 6 9.29 6.66 -12.32
C ARG A 6 8.46 7.89 -12.70
N ILE A 7 9.03 9.09 -12.56
CA ILE A 7 8.35 10.37 -12.79
C ILE A 7 8.41 10.78 -14.26
N ALA A 8 9.55 10.54 -14.92
CA ALA A 8 9.86 11.11 -16.24
C ALA A 8 10.21 10.07 -17.32
N GLY A 9 10.43 8.80 -16.95
CA GLY A 9 10.92 7.76 -17.85
C GLY A 9 9.83 6.81 -18.35
N PRO A 10 10.05 6.13 -19.49
CA PRO A 10 9.21 5.04 -19.95
C PRO A 10 9.25 3.86 -18.95
N GLU A 11 8.19 3.04 -18.94
CA GLU A 11 8.10 1.90 -18.00
C GLU A 11 9.32 0.97 -18.07
N ARG A 12 9.83 0.67 -19.28
CA ARG A 12 11.05 -0.14 -19.47
C ARG A 12 12.24 0.34 -18.62
N GLU A 13 12.44 1.65 -18.51
CA GLU A 13 13.56 2.21 -17.74
C GLU A 13 13.35 1.99 -16.24
N VAL A 14 12.11 2.05 -15.76
CA VAL A 14 11.78 1.71 -14.36
C VAL A 14 12.08 0.24 -14.10
N LEU A 15 11.70 -0.66 -15.02
CA LEU A 15 11.95 -2.09 -14.91
C LEU A 15 13.45 -2.41 -14.91
N ASP A 16 14.22 -1.82 -15.82
CA ASP A 16 15.67 -2.04 -15.94
C ASP A 16 16.41 -1.55 -14.68
N VAL A 17 16.10 -0.34 -14.22
CA VAL A 17 16.71 0.22 -13.00
C VAL A 17 16.29 -0.58 -11.77
N PHE A 18 15.04 -1.03 -11.70
CA PHE A 18 14.57 -1.89 -10.60
C PHE A 18 15.30 -3.23 -10.59
N ALA A 19 15.49 -3.87 -11.75
CA ALA A 19 16.21 -5.13 -11.86
C ALA A 19 17.63 -5.01 -11.31
N GLU A 20 18.33 -3.92 -11.62
CA GLU A 20 19.67 -3.68 -11.09
C GLU A 20 19.69 -3.42 -9.58
N VAL A 21 18.69 -2.70 -9.04
CA VAL A 21 18.55 -2.53 -7.59
C VAL A 21 18.27 -3.87 -6.91
N ARG A 22 17.33 -4.67 -7.44
CA ARG A 22 16.93 -5.96 -6.88
C ARG A 22 18.08 -6.97 -6.90
N ARG A 23 18.92 -6.94 -7.94
CA ARG A 23 20.13 -7.79 -8.02
C ARG A 23 21.12 -7.51 -6.88
N ARG A 24 21.23 -6.26 -6.43
CA ARG A 24 22.15 -5.85 -5.35
C ARG A 24 21.50 -5.93 -3.96
N HIS A 25 20.23 -5.57 -3.89
CA HIS A 25 19.44 -5.49 -2.67
C HIS A 25 18.04 -6.03 -2.95
N PRO A 26 17.83 -7.36 -2.86
CA PRO A 26 16.56 -8.00 -3.19
C PRO A 26 15.37 -7.41 -2.43
N GLU A 27 15.60 -7.00 -1.18
CA GLU A 27 14.59 -6.48 -0.27
C GLU A 27 14.50 -4.94 -0.26
N HIS A 28 15.03 -4.26 -1.28
CA HIS A 28 15.09 -2.79 -1.27
C HIS A 28 13.68 -2.16 -1.30
N HIS A 29 13.14 -1.90 -0.10
CA HIS A 29 11.77 -1.47 0.20
C HIS A 29 11.23 -0.40 -0.75
N HIS A 30 11.91 0.74 -0.85
CA HIS A 30 11.43 1.85 -1.67
C HIS A 30 11.43 1.54 -3.17
N ALA A 31 12.29 0.63 -3.64
CA ALA A 31 12.34 0.28 -5.05
C ALA A 31 11.11 -0.56 -5.43
N HIS A 32 10.73 -1.49 -4.56
CA HIS A 32 9.48 -2.26 -4.69
C HIS A 32 8.25 -1.36 -4.67
N HIS A 33 8.19 -0.37 -3.77
CA HIS A 33 7.08 0.59 -3.76
C HIS A 33 6.97 1.38 -5.07
N LEU A 34 8.11 1.84 -5.61
CA LEU A 34 8.12 2.58 -6.89
C LEU A 34 7.69 1.69 -8.07
N LEU A 35 8.11 0.43 -8.09
CA LEU A 35 7.70 -0.53 -9.12
C LEU A 35 6.19 -0.80 -9.03
N VAL A 36 5.68 -1.13 -7.83
CA VAL A 36 4.24 -1.38 -7.61
C VAL A 36 3.40 -0.17 -8.04
N ALA A 37 3.82 1.04 -7.65
CA ALA A 37 3.14 2.26 -8.06
C ALA A 37 3.16 2.48 -9.57
N ARG A 38 4.19 1.99 -10.29
CA ARG A 38 4.25 2.06 -11.76
C ARG A 38 3.32 1.04 -12.40
N LEU A 39 3.39 -0.21 -11.96
CA LEU A 39 2.57 -1.30 -12.49
C LEU A 39 1.07 -1.05 -12.26
N ALA A 40 0.70 -0.41 -11.16
CA ALA A 40 -0.69 -0.02 -10.90
C ALA A 40 -1.28 0.90 -11.97
N GLU A 41 -0.45 1.67 -12.70
CA GLU A 41 -0.87 2.58 -13.77
C GLU A 41 -1.14 1.87 -15.10
N ARG A 42 -0.79 0.59 -15.22
CA ARG A 42 -1.08 -0.17 -16.43
C ARG A 42 -2.59 -0.13 -16.70
N PRO A 43 -3.00 0.19 -17.95
CA PRO A 43 -4.39 0.10 -18.35
C PRO A 43 -4.94 -1.30 -18.06
N SER A 44 -6.22 -1.38 -17.73
CA SER A 44 -6.90 -2.67 -17.57
C SER A 44 -7.14 -3.30 -18.96
N GLY A 45 -6.13 -3.91 -19.59
CA GLY A 45 -6.29 -4.55 -20.92
C GLY A 45 -6.90 -5.96 -20.88
N GLY A 46 -7.64 -6.29 -19.82
CA GLY A 46 -8.30 -7.58 -19.62
C GLY A 46 -8.18 -8.08 -18.17
N ARG A 47 -8.73 -9.25 -17.87
CA ARG A 47 -8.71 -9.82 -16.50
C ARG A 47 -7.29 -10.15 -16.02
N TYR A 48 -6.43 -10.68 -16.88
CA TYR A 48 -5.07 -11.11 -16.52
C TYR A 48 -4.13 -9.93 -16.19
N GLU A 49 -4.12 -8.89 -17.01
CA GLU A 49 -3.28 -7.69 -16.78
C GLU A 49 -3.67 -6.91 -15.51
N SER A 50 -4.93 -7.05 -15.06
CA SER A 50 -5.42 -6.38 -13.85
C SER A 50 -4.85 -6.96 -12.54
N HIS A 51 -4.22 -8.14 -12.60
CA HIS A 51 -3.71 -8.84 -11.42
C HIS A 51 -2.20 -8.77 -11.23
N GLU A 52 -1.43 -8.45 -12.27
CA GLU A 52 0.04 -8.52 -12.24
C GLU A 52 0.68 -7.71 -11.11
N VAL A 53 0.14 -6.53 -10.81
CA VAL A 53 0.64 -5.68 -9.71
C VAL A 53 0.52 -6.37 -8.36
N TYR A 54 -0.54 -7.15 -8.16
CA TYR A 54 -0.74 -7.90 -6.93
C TYR A 54 0.09 -9.19 -6.92
N ASP A 55 0.17 -9.90 -8.04
CA ASP A 55 0.92 -11.16 -8.15
C ASP A 55 2.40 -10.90 -7.88
N LEU A 56 2.95 -9.82 -8.43
CA LEU A 56 4.33 -9.40 -8.19
C LEU A 56 4.56 -9.00 -6.73
N ALA A 57 3.62 -8.26 -6.13
CA ALA A 57 3.74 -7.83 -4.74
C ALA A 57 3.65 -9.01 -3.76
N GLU A 58 2.73 -9.95 -4.00
CA GLU A 58 2.61 -11.18 -3.21
C GLU A 58 3.84 -12.08 -3.37
N LEU A 59 4.39 -12.21 -4.60
CA LEU A 59 5.62 -12.96 -4.83
C LEU A 59 6.81 -12.33 -4.09
N ALA A 60 6.98 -11.01 -4.20
CA ALA A 60 8.07 -10.32 -3.50
C ALA A 60 7.95 -10.41 -1.97
N ALA A 61 6.73 -10.41 -1.42
CA ALA A 61 6.50 -10.65 -0.01
C ALA A 61 6.80 -12.10 0.40
N ALA A 62 6.46 -13.08 -0.44
CA ALA A 62 6.68 -14.50 -0.16
C ALA A 62 8.15 -14.92 -0.27
N GLU A 63 8.94 -14.26 -1.15
CA GLU A 63 10.38 -14.52 -1.31
C GLU A 63 11.24 -13.83 -0.25
N ALA A 64 10.69 -12.85 0.47
CA ALA A 64 11.44 -12.10 1.48
C ALA A 64 11.53 -12.86 2.82
N PRO A 65 12.61 -12.65 3.60
CA PRO A 65 12.68 -12.96 5.02
C PRO A 65 11.42 -12.55 5.81
N ALA A 66 11.09 -13.30 6.85
CA ALA A 66 9.87 -13.09 7.64
C ALA A 66 9.83 -11.72 8.35
N ASP A 67 10.98 -11.16 8.71
CA ASP A 67 11.12 -9.85 9.35
C ASP A 67 11.19 -8.68 8.33
N SER A 68 11.10 -8.99 7.03
CA SER A 68 11.17 -8.00 5.96
C SER A 68 9.94 -7.11 5.89
N PRO A 69 10.10 -5.77 5.73
CA PRO A 69 8.97 -4.86 5.53
C PRO A 69 8.25 -5.10 4.19
N LEU A 70 8.80 -5.92 3.28
CA LEU A 70 8.13 -6.31 2.05
C LEU A 70 6.85 -7.13 2.28
N ALA A 71 6.64 -7.67 3.48
CA ALA A 71 5.36 -8.29 3.85
C ALA A 71 4.15 -7.35 3.67
N VAL A 72 4.35 -6.03 3.74
CA VAL A 72 3.29 -5.01 3.55
C VAL A 72 3.14 -4.60 2.08
N LEU A 73 4.04 -5.01 1.19
CA LEU A 73 4.01 -4.62 -0.24
C LEU A 73 2.67 -4.96 -0.94
N PRO A 74 2.00 -6.11 -0.68
CA PRO A 74 0.69 -6.38 -1.27
C PRO A 74 -0.39 -5.36 -0.85
N VAL A 75 -0.30 -4.80 0.36
CA VAL A 75 -1.20 -3.74 0.84
C VAL A 75 -0.94 -2.43 0.09
N VAL A 76 0.34 -2.13 -0.20
CA VAL A 76 0.73 -1.00 -1.04
C VAL A 76 0.17 -1.16 -2.46
N ALA A 77 0.22 -2.37 -3.02
CA ALA A 77 -0.39 -2.67 -4.32
C ALA A 77 -1.90 -2.42 -4.35
N LEU A 78 -2.63 -2.80 -3.29
CA LEU A 78 -4.05 -2.44 -3.14
C LEU A 78 -4.27 -0.93 -3.15
N ALA A 79 -3.47 -0.17 -2.40
CA ALA A 79 -3.61 1.28 -2.32
C ALA A 79 -3.26 1.99 -3.64
N GLU A 80 -2.18 1.58 -4.31
CA GLU A 80 -1.78 2.14 -5.60
C GLU A 80 -2.80 1.82 -6.70
N ARG A 81 -3.36 0.60 -6.70
CA ARG A 81 -4.40 0.25 -7.66
C ARG A 81 -5.68 1.01 -7.42
N TYR A 82 -6.10 1.18 -6.16
CA TYR A 82 -7.21 2.05 -5.81
C TYR A 82 -6.98 3.49 -6.30
N ARG A 83 -5.78 4.05 -6.07
CA ARG A 83 -5.42 5.41 -6.50
C ARG A 83 -5.68 5.59 -8.00
N VAL A 84 -5.22 4.64 -8.82
CA VAL A 84 -5.39 4.71 -10.28
C VAL A 84 -6.86 4.56 -10.67
N LEU A 85 -7.56 3.55 -10.14
CA LEU A 85 -8.97 3.33 -10.45
C LEU A 85 -9.85 4.54 -10.08
N ALA A 86 -9.62 5.14 -8.91
CA ALA A 86 -10.37 6.30 -8.46
C ALA A 86 -10.02 7.56 -9.28
N ALA A 87 -8.75 7.76 -9.67
CA ALA A 87 -8.34 8.87 -10.51
C ALA A 87 -8.92 8.80 -11.93
N THR A 88 -9.17 7.60 -12.46
CA THR A 88 -9.79 7.41 -13.79
C THR A 88 -11.32 7.28 -13.72
N GLY A 89 -11.94 7.45 -12.55
CA GLY A 89 -13.40 7.30 -12.37
C GLY A 89 -13.93 5.86 -12.46
N LEU A 90 -13.04 4.86 -12.43
CA LEU A 90 -13.39 3.43 -12.43
C LEU A 90 -13.69 2.89 -11.02
N ALA A 91 -13.42 3.68 -9.97
CA ALA A 91 -13.81 3.42 -8.60
C ALA A 91 -14.30 4.72 -7.93
N PRO A 92 -15.12 4.63 -6.86
CA PRO A 92 -15.55 5.80 -6.11
C PRO A 92 -14.38 6.65 -5.58
N ALA A 93 -14.56 7.97 -5.63
CA ALA A 93 -13.59 8.92 -5.11
C ALA A 93 -13.46 8.90 -3.58
N GLU A 94 -14.49 8.43 -2.86
CA GLU A 94 -14.39 8.11 -1.42
C GLU A 94 -13.86 6.67 -1.28
N PRO A 95 -12.65 6.47 -0.72
CA PRO A 95 -12.04 5.15 -0.58
C PRO A 95 -12.92 4.10 0.08
N ALA A 96 -13.59 4.44 1.19
CA ALA A 96 -14.41 3.49 1.94
C ALA A 96 -15.66 3.03 1.19
N ALA A 97 -16.09 3.75 0.14
CA ALA A 97 -17.21 3.35 -0.72
C ALA A 97 -16.82 2.33 -1.80
N SER A 98 -15.52 2.05 -1.97
CA SER A 98 -15.03 1.18 -3.04
C SER A 98 -15.06 -0.30 -2.64
N ALA A 99 -15.77 -1.13 -3.42
CA ALA A 99 -15.77 -2.58 -3.25
C ALA A 99 -14.39 -3.25 -3.43
N HIS A 100 -13.42 -2.50 -3.97
CA HIS A 100 -12.01 -2.88 -4.11
C HIS A 100 -11.37 -3.40 -2.81
N TRP A 101 -11.78 -2.86 -1.67
CA TRP A 101 -11.23 -3.21 -0.36
C TRP A 101 -11.81 -4.50 0.24
N SER A 102 -12.96 -4.95 -0.27
CA SER A 102 -13.76 -6.01 0.34
C SER A 102 -13.73 -7.32 -0.44
N GLY A 103 -12.93 -7.43 -1.50
CA GLY A 103 -12.77 -8.68 -2.25
C GLY A 103 -12.05 -9.79 -1.47
N PRO A 104 -12.19 -11.08 -1.84
CA PRO A 104 -11.49 -12.18 -1.18
C PRO A 104 -9.96 -12.01 -1.11
N ARG A 105 -9.35 -11.51 -2.19
CA ARG A 105 -7.91 -11.23 -2.24
C ARG A 105 -7.52 -10.09 -1.29
N ALA A 106 -8.27 -8.99 -1.30
CA ALA A 106 -8.03 -7.87 -0.41
C ALA A 106 -8.11 -8.30 1.07
N ARG A 107 -9.11 -9.09 1.46
CA ARG A 107 -9.21 -9.63 2.83
C ARG A 107 -7.98 -10.46 3.22
N ARG A 108 -7.50 -11.33 2.32
CA ARG A 108 -6.31 -12.16 2.56
C ARG A 108 -5.06 -11.30 2.75
N ILE A 109 -4.84 -10.35 1.84
CA ILE A 109 -3.71 -9.41 1.89
C ILE A 109 -3.73 -8.60 3.19
N LEU A 110 -4.88 -8.04 3.56
CA LEU A 110 -5.01 -7.21 4.75
C LEU A 110 -4.81 -8.01 6.04
N ARG A 111 -5.29 -9.26 6.08
CA ARG A 111 -5.02 -10.15 7.21
C ARG A 111 -3.53 -10.46 7.32
N ALA A 112 -2.89 -10.91 6.24
CA ALA A 112 -1.46 -11.24 6.25
C ALA A 112 -0.58 -10.04 6.65
N GLY A 113 -0.86 -8.85 6.10
CA GLY A 113 -0.11 -7.64 6.45
C GLY A 113 -0.32 -7.18 7.89
N PHE A 114 -1.51 -7.40 8.46
CA PHE A 114 -1.79 -7.07 9.86
C PHE A 114 -1.18 -8.10 10.83
N ASP A 115 -1.28 -9.40 10.50
CA ASP A 115 -0.67 -10.49 11.27
C ASP A 115 0.87 -10.28 11.34
N TRP A 116 1.51 -9.98 10.20
CA TRP A 116 2.93 -9.61 10.15
C TRP A 116 3.25 -8.41 11.05
N TRP A 117 2.43 -7.35 11.01
CA TRP A 117 2.66 -6.18 11.85
C TRP A 117 2.57 -6.49 13.35
N LEU A 118 1.70 -7.42 13.76
CA LEU A 118 1.60 -7.84 15.16
C LEU A 118 2.86 -8.58 15.64
N GLU A 119 3.49 -9.37 14.76
CA GLU A 119 4.71 -10.11 15.04
C GLU A 119 5.98 -9.25 14.91
N TRP A 120 5.86 -8.09 14.28
CA TRP A 120 6.98 -7.22 14.00
C TRP A 120 7.39 -6.37 15.22
N GLU A 121 8.45 -6.79 15.91
CA GLU A 121 8.97 -6.14 17.13
C GLU A 121 9.94 -4.96 16.85
N GLN A 122 10.40 -4.78 15.61
CA GLN A 122 11.49 -3.84 15.33
C GLN A 122 11.03 -2.40 15.12
N ASP A 123 11.12 -1.59 16.16
CA ASP A 123 10.78 -0.16 16.08
C ASP A 123 11.69 0.66 15.15
N GLU A 124 12.82 0.17 14.65
CA GLU A 124 13.86 1.02 14.06
C GLU A 124 13.84 1.16 12.53
N HIS A 125 12.97 0.47 11.78
CA HIS A 125 13.02 0.58 10.32
C HIS A 125 12.72 2.03 9.85
N PRO A 126 13.61 2.68 9.07
CA PRO A 126 13.49 4.10 8.72
C PRO A 126 12.21 4.48 7.97
N ARG A 127 11.54 3.49 7.37
CA ARG A 127 10.31 3.68 6.59
C ARG A 127 9.06 3.09 7.24
N ARG A 128 9.12 2.64 8.50
CA ARG A 128 7.99 2.02 9.22
C ARG A 128 6.67 2.79 9.10
N HIS A 129 6.75 4.12 9.15
CA HIS A 129 5.55 4.95 9.09
C HIS A 129 4.88 4.91 7.71
N ILE A 130 5.62 4.64 6.62
CA ILE A 130 5.02 4.44 5.30
C ILE A 130 4.11 3.20 5.35
N ASP A 131 4.62 2.08 5.85
CA ASP A 131 3.91 0.81 5.86
C ASP A 131 2.71 0.83 6.82
N LEU A 132 2.91 1.38 8.02
CA LEU A 132 1.83 1.59 8.99
C LEU A 132 0.69 2.46 8.42
N ASN A 133 1.03 3.55 7.72
CA ASN A 133 0.01 4.41 7.11
C ASN A 133 -0.72 3.70 5.95
N HIS A 134 -0.05 2.82 5.18
CA HIS A 134 -0.71 2.01 4.15
C HIS A 134 -1.66 0.97 4.75
N LEU A 135 -1.23 0.25 5.78
CA LEU A 135 -2.07 -0.69 6.52
C LEU A 135 -3.28 0.02 7.15
N ALA A 136 -3.06 1.11 7.87
CA ALA A 136 -4.13 1.85 8.54
C ALA A 136 -5.16 2.41 7.55
N PHE A 137 -4.70 2.93 6.42
CA PHE A 137 -5.57 3.40 5.35
C PHE A 137 -6.41 2.26 4.78
N ALA A 138 -5.79 1.16 4.38
CA ALA A 138 -6.49 0.05 3.74
C ALA A 138 -7.48 -0.63 4.70
N LEU A 139 -7.12 -0.81 5.98
CA LEU A 139 -8.02 -1.33 7.01
C LEU A 139 -9.18 -0.38 7.32
N SER A 140 -8.94 0.93 7.31
CA SER A 140 -10.01 1.93 7.44
C SER A 140 -10.99 1.84 6.27
N CYS A 141 -10.50 1.71 5.04
CA CYS A 141 -11.33 1.57 3.85
C CYS A 141 -12.08 0.23 3.80
N ALA A 142 -11.49 -0.84 4.35
CA ALA A 142 -12.10 -2.16 4.46
C ALA A 142 -13.10 -2.28 5.64
N GLY A 143 -13.34 -1.21 6.40
CA GLY A 143 -14.27 -1.24 7.53
C GLY A 143 -13.79 -2.10 8.70
N ARG A 144 -12.49 -2.11 8.99
CA ARG A 144 -11.86 -2.88 10.08
C ARG A 144 -11.36 -1.95 11.20
N PRO A 145 -12.25 -1.31 11.97
CA PRO A 145 -11.90 -0.19 12.85
C PRO A 145 -11.01 -0.60 14.03
N ALA A 146 -11.17 -1.79 14.61
CA ALA A 146 -10.36 -2.24 15.75
C ALA A 146 -8.87 -2.38 15.37
N GLU A 147 -8.60 -2.98 14.22
CA GLU A 147 -7.24 -3.16 13.69
C GLU A 147 -6.64 -1.83 13.24
N ALA A 148 -7.45 -0.99 12.58
CA ALA A 148 -7.04 0.38 12.23
C ALA A 148 -6.70 1.20 13.50
N ALA A 149 -7.48 1.08 14.57
CA ALA A 149 -7.23 1.77 15.84
C ALA A 149 -5.89 1.35 16.47
N ALA A 150 -5.53 0.07 16.40
CA ALA A 150 -4.24 -0.42 16.88
C ALA A 150 -3.06 0.23 16.12
N LEU A 151 -3.17 0.31 14.80
CA LEU A 151 -2.18 0.98 13.97
C LEU A 151 -2.14 2.49 14.22
N PHE A 152 -3.28 3.17 14.37
CA PHE A 152 -3.31 4.60 14.65
C PHE A 152 -2.67 4.97 15.99
N ARG A 153 -2.80 4.11 17.01
CA ARG A 153 -2.06 4.29 18.28
C ARG A 153 -0.56 4.25 18.03
N ARG A 154 -0.09 3.30 17.22
CA ARG A 154 1.34 3.15 16.86
C ARG A 154 1.87 4.27 15.97
N ILE A 155 1.07 4.76 15.02
CA ILE A 155 1.45 5.86 14.12
C ILE A 155 1.55 7.18 14.89
N GLY A 156 0.66 7.44 15.84
CA GLY A 156 0.58 8.71 16.55
C GLY A 156 0.31 9.88 15.59
N ALA A 157 1.19 10.89 15.59
CA ALA A 157 1.06 12.08 14.75
C ALA A 157 1.71 11.95 13.35
N HIS A 158 2.34 10.80 13.04
CA HIS A 158 3.20 10.62 11.88
C HIS A 158 2.41 10.25 10.61
N ALA A 159 1.47 11.12 10.21
CA ALA A 159 0.74 10.96 8.96
C ALA A 159 1.66 11.14 7.75
N THR A 160 1.56 10.25 6.77
CA THR A 160 2.24 10.37 5.48
C THR A 160 1.34 11.04 4.44
N ARG A 161 1.91 11.53 3.33
CA ARG A 161 1.10 12.03 2.20
C ARG A 161 0.34 10.89 1.52
N ALA A 162 1.05 9.87 1.05
CA ALA A 162 0.47 8.64 0.52
C ALA A 162 0.32 7.61 1.65
N PRO A 163 -0.82 6.90 1.75
CA PRO A 163 -1.94 6.89 0.79
C PRO A 163 -3.04 7.92 1.08
N TRP A 164 -2.94 8.72 2.14
CA TRP A 164 -4.02 9.61 2.59
C TRP A 164 -4.45 10.70 1.60
N SER A 165 -3.61 11.02 0.62
CA SER A 165 -3.97 11.94 -0.47
C SER A 165 -4.80 11.28 -1.57
N TYR A 166 -5.11 9.98 -1.52
CA TYR A 166 -5.77 9.27 -2.62
C TYR A 166 -7.30 9.52 -2.65
N PRO A 167 -7.91 9.71 -3.85
CA PRO A 167 -7.22 10.01 -5.11
C PRO A 167 -6.63 11.43 -5.14
N HIS A 168 -7.33 12.43 -4.60
CA HIS A 168 -6.89 13.83 -4.55
C HIS A 168 -7.35 14.54 -3.26
N ARG A 169 -7.24 13.86 -2.12
CA ARG A 169 -7.67 14.36 -0.80
C ARG A 169 -6.57 15.16 -0.11
N ASP A 170 -6.95 16.00 0.86
CA ASP A 170 -5.99 16.53 1.84
C ASP A 170 -5.55 15.40 2.78
N PRO A 171 -4.25 15.04 2.79
CA PRO A 171 -3.78 13.87 3.53
C PRO A 171 -3.94 14.02 5.05
N ARG A 172 -3.79 15.23 5.59
CA ARG A 172 -3.89 15.44 7.04
C ARG A 172 -5.34 15.37 7.52
N ALA A 173 -6.27 15.91 6.75
CA ALA A 173 -7.71 15.82 7.04
C ALA A 173 -8.18 14.37 6.91
N ALA A 174 -7.80 13.67 5.84
CA ALA A 174 -8.16 12.26 5.63
C ALA A 174 -7.63 11.36 6.76
N PHE A 175 -6.36 11.49 7.13
CA PHE A 175 -5.77 10.75 8.25
C PHE A 175 -6.52 10.99 9.56
N ARG A 176 -6.81 12.25 9.90
CA ARG A 176 -7.52 12.61 11.14
C ARG A 176 -8.94 12.07 11.16
N ALA A 177 -9.67 12.16 10.05
CA ALA A 177 -11.03 11.64 9.95
C ALA A 177 -11.07 10.11 10.13
N ALA A 178 -10.18 9.38 9.45
CA ALA A 178 -10.07 7.94 9.60
C ALA A 178 -9.67 7.53 11.03
N ARG A 179 -8.70 8.25 11.63
CA ARG A 179 -8.28 8.02 13.01
C ARG A 179 -9.40 8.25 14.02
N ALA A 180 -10.17 9.33 13.86
CA ALA A 180 -11.32 9.61 14.72
C ALA A 180 -12.38 8.52 14.59
N SER A 181 -12.73 8.14 13.36
CA SER A 181 -13.69 7.05 13.08
C SER A 181 -13.27 5.73 13.76
N ALA A 182 -12.01 5.33 13.61
CA ALA A 182 -11.49 4.09 14.19
C ALA A 182 -11.61 4.03 15.72
N PHE A 183 -11.50 5.17 16.41
CA PHE A 183 -11.65 5.22 17.87
C PHE A 183 -13.10 5.35 18.35
N LEU A 184 -14.02 5.82 17.50
CA LEU A 184 -15.44 5.88 17.85
C LEU A 184 -16.12 4.51 17.78
N THR A 185 -15.62 3.59 16.94
CA THR A 185 -16.23 2.27 16.73
C THR A 185 -15.68 1.18 17.65
N ASN A 186 -14.82 1.52 18.61
CA ASN A 186 -14.22 0.57 19.55
C ASN A 186 -14.81 0.82 20.96
N PRO A 187 -15.91 0.15 21.36
CA PRO A 187 -16.46 0.26 22.71
C PRO A 187 -15.52 -0.28 23.78
#